data_AF-A0AAD5W5Q4-F1
#
_entry.id   AF-A0AAD5W5Q4-F1
#
_cell.length_a   1.000
_cell.length_b   1.000
_cell.length_c   1.000
_cell.angle_alpha   90.00
_cell.angle_beta   90.00
_cell.angle_gamma   90.00
#
_symmetry.space_group_name_H-M   'P 1'
#
loop_
_entity.id
_entity.type
_entity.pdbx_description
1 polymer ?
#
loop_
_entity_poly.entity_id
_entity_poly.type
_entity_poly.pdbx_seq_one_letter_code
_entity_poly.pdbx_strand_id
1 'polypeptide(L)'
;MPSRFVNRFLPKFFIAALWLLSVQLPRHLIPSLSAMPLFTGSSQFKVEQSSLIDSSIHIYNVSSSTFLSTFKENSAQLLTLVDRFLGDTSFAKLETASLPQAMHDTSARHPPRCFPGTREKHLRSIAMWGRGEGRNRHKRVLWMQGPSGVGKSAVAQTWVDEMKTKFAAAFFFSRVNHWNHPDKFFPTIAYQLAIKYPSFRRAVCASIAYDPFIFQKSIKAQCEQLLIKPLGEMDSTNVMA
;
A
#
# COMPACT_ATOMS: atom_id res chain seq x y z
N MET A 1 -32.00 -3.20 23.10
CA MET A 1 -31.60 -4.62 23.24
C MET A 1 -30.52 -5.11 22.24
N PRO A 2 -29.35 -4.44 22.03
CA PRO A 2 -28.19 -5.08 21.39
C PRO A 2 -27.03 -5.40 22.37
N SER A 3 -26.96 -4.74 23.53
CA SER A 3 -25.80 -4.81 24.44
C SER A 3 -25.59 -6.16 25.12
N ARG A 4 -26.67 -6.93 25.36
CA ARG A 4 -26.59 -8.25 26.00
C ARG A 4 -26.10 -9.36 25.06
N PHE A 5 -26.29 -9.20 23.74
CA PHE A 5 -25.83 -10.19 22.76
C PHE A 5 -24.33 -10.05 22.49
N VAL A 6 -23.87 -8.79 22.35
CA VAL A 6 -22.46 -8.46 22.13
C VAL A 6 -21.59 -8.93 23.31
N ASN A 7 -21.99 -8.64 24.56
CA ASN A 7 -21.18 -9.02 25.73
C ASN A 7 -21.17 -10.53 26.05
N ARG A 8 -22.18 -11.30 25.61
CA ARG A 8 -22.29 -12.73 25.97
C ARG A 8 -21.70 -13.67 24.92
N PHE A 9 -21.72 -13.27 23.65
CA PHE A 9 -21.36 -14.14 22.52
C PHE A 9 -20.05 -13.76 21.82
N LEU A 10 -19.68 -12.48 21.72
CA LEU A 10 -18.42 -12.11 21.07
C LEU A 10 -17.19 -12.85 21.63
N PRO A 11 -17.00 -12.99 22.95
CA PRO A 11 -15.80 -13.64 23.49
C PRO A 11 -15.70 -15.11 23.04
N LYS A 12 -16.83 -15.81 22.97
CA LYS A 12 -16.89 -17.24 22.60
C LYS A 12 -16.64 -17.46 21.10
N PHE A 13 -17.20 -16.59 20.25
CA PHE A 13 -16.95 -16.63 18.81
C PHE A 13 -15.52 -16.20 18.46
N PHE A 14 -14.94 -15.25 19.18
CA PHE A 14 -13.59 -14.76 18.92
C PHE A 14 -12.51 -15.78 19.27
N ILE A 15 -12.67 -16.52 20.37
CA ILE A 15 -11.75 -17.63 20.74
C ILE A 15 -11.83 -18.76 19.72
N ALA A 16 -13.04 -19.11 19.26
CA ALA A 16 -13.21 -20.10 18.20
C ALA A 16 -12.62 -19.65 16.86
N ALA A 17 -12.75 -18.36 16.51
CA ALA A 17 -12.18 -17.78 15.29
C ALA A 17 -10.64 -17.69 15.34
N LEU A 18 -10.06 -17.30 16.48
CA LEU A 18 -8.60 -17.32 16.70
C LEU A 18 -8.03 -18.74 16.66
N TRP A 19 -8.76 -19.71 17.22
CA TRP A 19 -8.39 -21.12 17.15
C TRP A 19 -8.43 -21.64 15.70
N LEU A 20 -9.50 -21.35 14.95
CA LEU A 20 -9.59 -21.70 13.53
C LEU A 20 -8.51 -21.02 12.68
N LEU A 21 -8.25 -19.73 12.89
CA LEU A 21 -7.18 -19.00 12.21
C LEU A 21 -5.79 -19.58 12.53
N SER A 22 -5.54 -20.05 13.76
CA SER A 22 -4.30 -20.74 14.13
C SER A 22 -4.11 -22.09 13.42
N VAL A 23 -5.20 -22.74 13.01
CA VAL A 23 -5.19 -24.02 12.28
C VAL A 23 -4.98 -23.83 10.77
N GLN A 24 -5.31 -22.65 10.21
CA GLN A 24 -5.20 -22.35 8.78
C GLN A 24 -4.00 -21.48 8.39
N LEU A 25 -3.24 -20.97 9.37
CA LEU A 25 -2.01 -20.21 9.11
C LEU A 25 -0.83 -21.16 8.79
N PRO A 26 0.08 -20.76 7.87
CA PRO A 26 1.28 -21.54 7.56
C PRO A 26 2.13 -21.86 8.80
N ARG A 27 2.64 -23.10 8.92
CA ARG A 27 3.35 -23.58 10.13
C ARG A 27 4.53 -22.71 10.60
N HIS A 28 5.10 -21.89 9.73
CA HIS A 28 6.21 -20.99 10.07
C HIS A 28 5.78 -19.70 10.81
N LEU A 29 4.48 -19.38 10.85
CA LEU A 29 3.90 -18.23 11.57
C LEU A 29 3.35 -18.62 12.97
N ILE A 30 3.24 -19.91 13.27
CA ILE A 30 2.74 -20.43 14.56
C ILE A 30 3.66 -20.06 15.74
N PRO A 31 5.00 -20.12 15.64
CA PRO A 31 5.88 -19.83 16.79
C PRO A 31 5.83 -18.37 17.27
N SER A 32 5.49 -17.42 16.38
CA SER A 32 5.38 -16.00 16.75
C SER A 32 4.03 -15.67 17.40
N LEU A 33 2.98 -16.42 17.07
CA LEU A 33 1.65 -16.29 17.67
C LEU A 33 1.55 -16.97 19.04
N SER A 34 2.22 -18.10 19.24
CA SER A 34 2.28 -18.78 20.55
C SER A 34 3.06 -18.00 21.61
N ALA A 35 3.90 -17.04 21.19
CA ALA A 35 4.63 -16.14 22.07
C ALA A 35 3.84 -14.88 22.46
N MET A 36 2.63 -14.67 21.92
CA MET A 36 1.81 -13.52 22.28
C MET A 36 1.23 -13.66 23.70
N PRO A 37 1.12 -12.56 24.47
CA PRO A 37 0.59 -12.55 25.84
C PRO A 37 -0.83 -13.12 25.97
N LEU A 38 -1.57 -13.19 24.85
CA LEU A 38 -2.89 -13.80 24.77
C LEU A 38 -2.87 -15.30 25.15
N PHE A 39 -1.75 -16.00 24.95
CA PHE A 39 -1.61 -17.43 25.21
C PHE A 39 -0.66 -17.77 26.37
N THR A 40 0.28 -16.88 26.73
CA THR A 40 1.24 -17.08 27.83
C THR A 40 0.72 -16.60 29.20
N GLY A 41 -0.47 -15.99 29.24
CA GLY A 41 -1.08 -15.42 30.46
C GLY A 41 -1.82 -16.39 31.39
N SER A 42 -1.59 -17.70 31.32
CA SER A 42 -2.28 -18.69 32.17
C SER A 42 -2.10 -18.45 33.68
N SER A 43 -1.10 -17.66 34.09
CA SER A 43 -0.84 -17.26 35.47
C SER A 43 -1.54 -15.98 35.95
N GLN A 44 -2.19 -15.21 35.08
CA GLN A 44 -2.87 -13.95 35.44
C GLN A 44 -4.40 -14.07 35.59
N PHE A 45 -4.98 -15.18 35.14
CA PHE A 45 -6.41 -15.41 35.28
C PHE A 45 -6.68 -16.00 36.66
N LYS A 46 -7.31 -15.22 37.55
CA LYS A 46 -7.96 -15.79 38.74
C LYS A 46 -9.12 -16.64 38.25
N VAL A 47 -8.85 -17.93 38.15
CA VAL A 47 -9.81 -18.96 37.81
C VAL A 47 -10.59 -19.30 39.06
N GLU A 48 -11.83 -18.84 39.17
CA GLU A 48 -12.75 -19.32 40.20
C GLU A 48 -13.44 -20.58 39.69
N GLN A 49 -13.36 -21.65 40.47
CA GLN A 49 -13.89 -22.97 40.14
C GLN A 49 -15.42 -22.88 40.11
N SER A 50 -16.03 -22.97 38.92
CA SER A 50 -17.47 -23.18 38.80
C SER A 50 -17.74 -24.66 38.52
N SER A 51 -18.55 -25.25 39.39
CA SER A 51 -19.06 -26.63 39.41
C SER A 51 -18.95 -27.45 38.11
N LEU A 52 -18.47 -28.70 38.27
CA LEU A 52 -18.39 -29.76 37.25
C LEU A 52 -19.77 -30.02 36.62
N ILE A 53 -19.84 -30.07 35.28
CA ILE A 53 -21.02 -30.55 34.55
C ILE A 53 -20.85 -32.03 34.14
N ASP A 54 -19.61 -32.49 33.98
CA ASP A 54 -19.21 -33.91 33.87
C ASP A 54 -17.67 -33.97 34.05
N SER A 55 -17.15 -35.14 34.45
CA SER A 55 -15.74 -35.52 34.63
C SER A 55 -14.77 -35.19 33.49
N SER A 56 -15.27 -34.68 32.35
CA SER A 56 -14.49 -34.35 31.16
C SER A 56 -14.53 -32.86 30.76
N ILE A 57 -15.32 -32.02 31.44
CA ILE A 57 -15.50 -30.61 31.07
C ILE A 57 -15.31 -29.72 32.29
N HIS A 58 -14.17 -29.03 32.33
CA HIS A 58 -13.89 -27.98 33.31
C HIS A 58 -14.37 -26.61 32.78
N ILE A 59 -15.27 -25.96 33.51
CA ILE A 59 -15.70 -24.58 33.25
C ILE A 59 -15.00 -23.66 34.26
N TYR A 60 -14.26 -22.71 33.74
CA TYR A 60 -13.52 -21.75 34.53
C TYR A 60 -14.20 -20.37 34.46
N ASN A 61 -14.43 -19.75 35.61
CA ASN A 61 -14.94 -18.40 35.69
C ASN A 61 -13.75 -17.44 35.76
N VAL A 62 -13.65 -16.53 34.78
CA VAL A 62 -12.54 -15.57 34.68
C VAL A 62 -13.06 -14.18 35.05
N SER A 63 -12.40 -13.51 36.01
CA SER A 63 -12.79 -12.15 36.43
C SER A 63 -12.82 -11.18 35.25
N SER A 64 -13.91 -10.40 35.12
CA SER A 64 -14.20 -9.62 33.92
C SER A 64 -13.22 -8.47 33.65
N SER A 65 -12.63 -7.83 34.66
CA SER A 65 -11.74 -6.68 34.47
C SER A 65 -10.40 -7.07 33.86
N THR A 66 -9.76 -8.13 34.37
CA THR A 66 -8.47 -8.64 33.86
C THR A 66 -8.63 -9.25 32.47
N PHE A 67 -9.70 -10.01 32.23
CA PHE A 67 -9.98 -10.52 30.88
C PHE A 67 -10.19 -9.39 29.88
N LEU A 68 -10.97 -8.37 30.23
CA LEU A 68 -11.25 -7.26 29.32
C LEU A 68 -10.02 -6.38 29.06
N SER A 69 -9.14 -6.15 30.05
CA SER A 69 -7.90 -5.39 29.83
C SER A 69 -6.92 -6.15 28.95
N THR A 70 -6.66 -7.43 29.28
CA THR A 70 -5.76 -8.29 28.51
C THR A 70 -6.30 -8.57 27.10
N PHE A 71 -7.62 -8.73 26.94
CA PHE A 71 -8.25 -8.86 25.62
C PHE A 71 -8.12 -7.56 24.81
N LYS A 72 -8.38 -6.40 25.42
CA LYS A 72 -8.23 -5.11 24.73
C LYS A 72 -6.80 -4.90 24.25
N GLU A 73 -5.81 -5.07 25.12
CA GLU A 73 -4.39 -4.89 24.78
C GLU A 73 -3.95 -5.87 23.68
N ASN A 74 -4.27 -7.16 23.81
CA ASN A 74 -3.87 -8.15 22.81
C ASN A 74 -4.66 -8.02 21.50
N SER A 75 -5.93 -7.59 21.54
CA SER A 75 -6.70 -7.34 20.33
C SER A 75 -6.12 -6.17 19.52
N ALA A 76 -5.63 -5.13 20.19
CA ALA A 76 -4.91 -4.04 19.52
C ALA A 76 -3.62 -4.55 18.86
N GLN A 77 -2.83 -5.37 19.57
CA GLN A 77 -1.62 -5.98 19.00
C GLN A 77 -1.93 -6.89 17.80
N LEU A 78 -2.96 -7.74 17.88
CA LEU A 78 -3.38 -8.59 16.77
C LEU A 78 -3.86 -7.77 15.56
N LEU A 79 -4.64 -6.72 15.78
CA LEU A 79 -5.07 -5.82 14.71
C LEU A 79 -3.87 -5.17 14.01
N THR A 80 -2.85 -4.72 14.77
CA THR A 80 -1.64 -4.15 14.16
C THR A 80 -0.82 -5.17 13.37
N LEU A 81 -0.78 -6.43 13.80
CA LEU A 81 -0.09 -7.49 13.06
C LEU A 81 -0.82 -7.85 11.77
N VAL A 82 -2.15 -7.96 11.82
CA VAL A 82 -2.98 -8.23 10.64
C VAL A 82 -2.88 -7.08 9.64
N ASP A 83 -2.93 -5.83 10.09
CA ASP A 83 -2.76 -4.65 9.24
C ASP A 83 -1.40 -4.64 8.55
N ARG A 84 -0.32 -4.92 9.28
CA ARG A 84 1.03 -5.05 8.71
C ARG A 84 1.10 -6.16 7.66
N PHE A 85 0.59 -7.34 7.99
CA PHE A 85 0.63 -8.50 7.08
C PHE A 85 -0.17 -8.26 5.79
N LEU A 86 -1.36 -7.66 5.90
CA LEU A 86 -2.18 -7.27 4.75
C LEU A 86 -1.50 -6.16 3.94
N GLY A 87 -0.86 -5.20 4.60
CA GLY A 87 -0.08 -4.14 3.98
C GLY A 87 1.10 -4.67 3.16
N ASP A 88 1.85 -5.62 3.71
CA ASP A 88 2.99 -6.26 3.05
C ASP A 88 2.54 -7.10 1.85
N THR A 89 1.45 -7.86 2.00
CA THR A 89 0.85 -8.65 0.91
C THR A 89 0.35 -7.75 -0.23
N SER A 90 -0.31 -6.64 0.11
CA SER A 90 -0.86 -5.70 -0.87
C SER A 90 0.24 -4.96 -1.61
N PHE A 91 1.30 -4.58 -0.92
CA PHE A 91 2.46 -3.94 -1.53
C PHE A 91 3.19 -4.88 -2.49
N ALA A 92 3.38 -6.15 -2.13
CA ALA A 92 3.97 -7.16 -3.02
C ALA A 92 3.14 -7.38 -4.30
N LYS A 93 1.81 -7.33 -4.20
CA LYS A 93 0.92 -7.38 -5.38
C LYS A 93 1.10 -6.15 -6.27
N LEU A 94 1.23 -4.97 -5.68
CA LEU A 94 1.50 -3.73 -6.42
C LEU A 94 2.85 -3.78 -7.15
N GLU A 95 3.87 -4.31 -6.49
CA GLU A 95 5.20 -4.53 -7.08
C GLU A 95 5.10 -5.47 -8.29
N THR A 96 4.46 -6.62 -8.13
CA THR A 96 4.25 -7.60 -9.22
C THR A 96 3.45 -7.03 -10.40
N ALA A 97 2.48 -6.15 -10.10
CA ALA A 97 1.66 -5.52 -11.13
C ALA A 97 2.40 -4.41 -11.90
N SER A 98 3.49 -3.87 -11.34
CA SER A 98 4.26 -2.78 -11.92
C SER A 98 5.20 -3.24 -13.04
N LEU A 99 5.76 -2.27 -13.77
CA LEU A 99 6.76 -2.48 -14.81
C LEU A 99 8.03 -1.66 -14.48
N PRO A 100 8.93 -2.18 -13.64
CA PRO A 100 10.15 -1.47 -13.21
C PRO A 100 11.03 -0.98 -14.36
N GLN A 101 11.05 -1.69 -15.49
CA GLN A 101 11.85 -1.35 -16.67
C GLN A 101 11.38 -0.05 -17.35
N ALA A 102 10.14 0.39 -17.10
CA ALA A 102 9.59 1.63 -17.64
C ALA A 102 9.80 2.85 -16.72
N MET A 103 10.33 2.65 -15.51
CA MET A 103 10.69 3.73 -14.57
C MET A 103 11.91 4.52 -15.09
N HIS A 104 12.18 5.69 -14.52
CA HIS A 104 13.24 6.57 -15.03
C HIS A 104 14.67 6.14 -14.67
N ASP A 105 14.82 5.44 -13.55
CA ASP A 105 16.05 5.12 -12.82
C ASP A 105 16.50 3.66 -13.01
N THR A 106 15.88 2.93 -13.94
CA THR A 106 16.24 1.54 -14.22
C THR A 106 17.45 1.42 -15.14
N SER A 107 18.34 0.47 -14.86
CA SER A 107 19.48 0.11 -15.73
C SER A 107 19.06 -0.52 -17.06
N ALA A 108 17.82 -1.01 -17.18
CA ALA A 108 17.26 -1.49 -18.45
C ALA A 108 17.14 -0.37 -19.49
N ARG A 109 17.28 0.88 -19.07
CA ARG A 109 17.17 2.06 -19.92
C ARG A 109 18.55 2.61 -20.27
N HIS A 110 18.81 2.66 -21.57
CA HIS A 110 19.90 3.43 -22.18
C HIS A 110 19.36 4.55 -23.10
N PRO A 111 18.47 5.43 -22.61
CA PRO A 111 17.86 6.48 -23.41
C PRO A 111 18.91 7.51 -23.82
N PRO A 112 18.83 8.03 -25.05
CA PRO A 112 19.76 9.07 -25.50
C PRO A 112 19.62 10.29 -24.59
N ARG A 113 20.74 10.96 -24.30
CA ARG A 113 20.76 12.25 -23.61
C ARG A 113 21.08 13.36 -24.60
N CYS A 114 20.61 14.57 -24.34
CA CYS A 114 21.13 15.74 -25.03
C CYS A 114 22.62 15.90 -24.71
N PHE A 115 23.41 16.25 -25.73
CA PHE A 115 24.81 16.64 -25.50
C PHE A 115 24.85 17.93 -24.67
N PRO A 116 25.85 18.11 -23.80
CA PRO A 116 26.02 19.33 -23.03
C PRO A 116 25.99 20.58 -23.93
N GLY A 117 25.32 21.65 -23.49
CA GLY A 117 25.17 22.89 -24.24
C GLY A 117 24.17 22.84 -25.41
N THR A 118 23.55 21.69 -25.70
CA THR A 118 22.54 21.56 -26.75
C THR A 118 21.13 21.63 -26.20
N ARG A 119 20.17 22.11 -26.99
CA ARG A 119 18.73 22.11 -26.68
C ARG A 119 18.33 22.82 -25.37
N GLU A 120 19.22 23.63 -24.81
CA GLU A 120 19.00 24.28 -23.50
C GLU A 120 17.74 25.14 -23.45
N LYS A 121 17.43 25.86 -24.53
CA LYS A 121 16.21 26.67 -24.61
C LYS A 121 14.95 25.81 -24.42
N HIS A 122 14.94 24.60 -24.97
CA HIS A 122 13.84 23.67 -24.79
C HIS A 122 13.83 23.10 -23.37
N LEU A 123 14.98 22.65 -22.85
CA LEU A 123 15.10 22.15 -21.47
C LEU A 123 14.61 23.19 -20.44
N ARG A 124 15.02 24.46 -20.59
CA ARG A 124 14.52 25.58 -19.77
C ARG A 124 13.00 25.76 -19.89
N SER A 125 12.45 25.67 -21.10
CA SER A 125 11.00 25.81 -21.32
C SER A 125 10.21 24.68 -20.66
N ILE A 126 10.73 23.45 -20.71
CA ILE A 126 10.13 22.27 -20.07
C ILE A 126 10.25 22.39 -18.55
N ALA A 127 11.37 22.87 -18.02
CA ALA A 127 11.54 23.12 -16.60
C ALA A 127 10.55 24.17 -16.07
N MET A 128 10.38 25.30 -16.75
CA MET A 128 9.37 26.31 -16.40
C MET A 128 7.94 25.74 -16.47
N TRP A 129 7.67 24.88 -17.46
CA TRP A 129 6.38 24.19 -17.56
C TRP A 129 6.15 23.25 -16.37
N GLY A 130 7.12 22.38 -16.05
CA GLY A 130 7.01 21.40 -14.98
C GLY A 130 6.87 22.02 -13.59
N ARG A 131 7.43 23.22 -13.38
CA ARG A 131 7.27 24.00 -12.14
C ARG A 131 5.99 24.84 -12.11
N GLY A 132 5.21 24.85 -13.19
CA GLY A 132 4.00 25.69 -13.29
C GLY A 132 4.29 27.19 -13.24
N GLU A 133 5.45 27.62 -13.71
CA GLU A 133 5.90 29.02 -13.65
C GLU A 133 5.21 29.88 -14.73
N GLY A 134 4.91 31.13 -14.37
CA GLY A 134 4.31 32.12 -15.27
C GLY A 134 3.02 31.62 -15.94
N ARG A 135 3.00 31.66 -17.28
CA ARG A 135 1.84 31.26 -18.10
C ARG A 135 1.57 29.74 -18.10
N ASN A 136 2.36 28.94 -17.41
CA ASN A 136 2.24 27.47 -17.40
C ASN A 136 1.50 26.91 -16.18
N ARG A 137 1.10 27.75 -15.21
CA ARG A 137 0.47 27.32 -13.94
C ARG A 137 -0.72 26.37 -14.10
N HIS A 138 -1.52 26.56 -15.15
CA HIS A 138 -2.72 25.76 -15.43
C HIS A 138 -2.49 24.65 -16.47
N LYS A 139 -1.31 24.56 -17.08
CA LYS A 139 -1.01 23.54 -18.08
C LYS A 139 -0.69 22.22 -17.37
N ARG A 140 -1.28 21.13 -17.86
CA ARG A 140 -1.12 19.77 -17.29
C ARG A 140 -0.48 18.78 -18.25
N VAL A 141 -0.54 19.09 -19.55
CA VAL A 141 0.05 18.27 -20.61
C VAL A 141 1.04 19.13 -21.38
N LEU A 142 2.25 18.59 -21.57
CA LEU A 142 3.24 19.12 -22.50
C LEU A 142 3.30 18.18 -23.70
N TRP A 143 3.15 18.76 -24.89
CA TRP A 143 3.21 18.02 -26.14
C TRP A 143 4.37 18.55 -27.00
N MET A 144 5.37 17.70 -27.26
CA MET A 144 6.55 18.04 -28.08
C MET A 144 6.38 17.53 -29.51
N GLN A 145 6.19 18.44 -30.47
CA GLN A 145 6.11 18.12 -31.91
C GLN A 145 7.45 18.31 -32.59
N GLY A 146 7.72 17.48 -33.58
CA GLY A 146 8.87 17.63 -34.47
C GLY A 146 9.13 16.37 -35.29
N PRO A 147 9.97 16.45 -36.32
CA PRO A 147 10.30 15.32 -37.19
C PRO A 147 10.84 14.10 -36.41
N SER A 148 10.79 12.91 -37.00
CA SER A 148 11.44 11.73 -36.41
C SER A 148 12.96 11.94 -36.31
N GLY A 149 13.60 11.31 -35.33
CA GLY A 149 15.07 11.39 -35.17
C GLY A 149 15.64 12.67 -34.56
N VAL A 150 14.86 13.75 -34.41
CA VAL A 150 15.38 15.05 -33.89
C VAL A 150 15.70 15.09 -32.39
N GLY A 151 15.66 13.94 -31.71
CA GLY A 151 16.05 13.83 -30.30
C GLY A 151 14.99 14.24 -29.27
N LYS A 152 13.69 14.18 -29.59
CA LYS A 152 12.60 14.51 -28.65
C LYS A 152 12.67 13.67 -27.35
N SER A 153 12.89 12.37 -27.50
CA SER A 153 13.06 11.46 -26.35
C SER A 153 14.31 11.79 -25.55
N ALA A 154 15.36 12.31 -26.20
CA ALA A 154 16.58 12.73 -25.51
C ALA A 154 16.36 13.97 -24.64
N VAL A 155 15.57 14.93 -25.13
CA VAL A 155 15.16 16.11 -24.35
C VAL A 155 14.32 15.71 -23.15
N ALA A 156 13.35 14.80 -23.32
CA ALA A 156 12.54 14.29 -22.21
C ALA A 156 13.40 13.58 -21.15
N GLN A 157 14.35 12.74 -21.59
CA GLN A 157 15.26 12.04 -20.70
C GLN A 157 16.14 13.00 -19.91
N THR A 158 16.82 13.93 -20.60
CA THR A 158 17.71 14.89 -19.96
C THR A 158 16.96 15.73 -18.93
N TRP A 159 15.73 16.16 -19.23
CA TRP A 159 14.91 16.90 -18.26
C TRP A 159 14.58 16.09 -17.00
N VAL A 160 14.21 14.82 -17.15
CA VAL A 160 13.91 13.95 -15.99
C VAL A 160 15.17 13.72 -15.15
N ASP A 161 16.32 13.49 -15.79
CA ASP A 161 17.61 13.33 -15.11
C ASP A 161 18.00 14.61 -14.33
N GLU A 162 17.78 15.80 -14.93
CA GLU A 162 18.01 17.10 -14.28
C GLU A 162 17.06 17.36 -13.11
N MET A 163 15.83 16.87 -13.18
CA MET A 163 14.84 17.00 -12.12
C MET A 163 15.18 16.14 -10.89
N LYS A 164 16.04 15.12 -11.02
CA LYS A 164 16.45 14.19 -9.96
C LYS A 164 15.25 13.69 -9.13
N THR A 165 15.02 14.26 -7.95
CA THR A 165 14.00 13.87 -6.96
C THR A 165 12.74 14.74 -6.96
N LYS A 166 12.66 15.73 -7.86
CA LYS A 166 11.60 16.76 -7.84
C LYS A 166 10.28 16.33 -8.47
N PHE A 167 10.23 15.21 -9.19
CA PHE A 167 8.98 14.61 -9.66
C PHE A 167 8.55 13.46 -8.74
N ALA A 168 7.25 13.16 -8.74
CA ALA A 168 6.67 12.17 -7.83
C ALA A 168 6.80 10.73 -8.38
N ALA A 169 6.65 10.57 -9.69
CA ALA A 169 6.80 9.32 -10.42
C ALA A 169 6.99 9.61 -11.92
N ALA A 170 7.58 8.67 -12.65
CA ALA A 170 7.72 8.74 -14.11
C ALA A 170 7.50 7.37 -14.76
N PHE A 171 6.91 7.37 -15.95
CA PHE A 171 6.73 6.18 -16.78
C PHE A 171 7.05 6.53 -18.22
N PHE A 172 7.87 5.72 -18.87
CA PHE A 172 8.25 5.95 -20.25
C PHE A 172 7.75 4.83 -21.14
N PHE A 173 6.83 5.19 -22.02
CA PHE A 173 6.31 4.30 -23.04
C PHE A 173 7.37 4.06 -24.12
N SER A 174 7.62 2.79 -24.44
CA SER A 174 8.54 2.39 -25.52
C SER A 174 7.90 1.29 -26.36
N ARG A 175 7.77 1.52 -27.67
CA ARG A 175 7.31 0.46 -28.60
C ARG A 175 8.41 -0.56 -28.88
N VAL A 176 9.67 -0.09 -28.97
CA VAL A 176 10.84 -0.93 -29.27
C VAL A 176 11.09 -1.94 -28.15
N ASN A 177 10.88 -1.52 -26.90
CA ASN A 177 11.12 -2.38 -25.73
C ASN A 177 9.85 -3.05 -25.22
N HIS A 178 8.73 -2.94 -25.94
CA HIS A 178 7.41 -3.45 -25.53
C HIS A 178 6.94 -2.93 -24.15
N TRP A 179 7.24 -1.67 -23.82
CA TRP A 179 6.75 -0.98 -22.61
C TRP A 179 5.54 -0.10 -22.93
N ASN A 180 4.64 -0.60 -23.78
CA ASN A 180 3.45 0.10 -24.25
C ASN A 180 2.15 -0.49 -23.66
N HIS A 181 2.26 -1.21 -22.56
CA HIS A 181 1.17 -1.85 -21.83
C HIS A 181 0.44 -0.81 -20.95
N PRO A 182 -0.78 -0.36 -21.31
CA PRO A 182 -1.47 0.69 -20.58
C PRO A 182 -1.93 0.24 -19.18
N ASP A 183 -2.16 -1.06 -19.00
CA ASP A 183 -2.45 -1.73 -17.73
C ASP A 183 -1.28 -1.69 -16.73
N LYS A 184 -0.04 -1.45 -17.21
CA LYS A 184 1.14 -1.31 -16.35
C LYS A 184 1.38 0.12 -15.89
N PHE A 185 0.75 1.10 -16.52
CA PHE A 185 1.00 2.51 -16.22
C PHE A 185 0.61 2.87 -14.79
N PHE A 186 -0.66 2.68 -14.42
CA PHE A 186 -1.19 3.08 -13.11
C PHE A 186 -0.53 2.33 -11.93
N PRO A 187 -0.34 1.00 -11.99
CA PRO A 187 0.39 0.28 -10.94
C PRO A 187 1.82 0.79 -10.76
N THR A 188 2.53 1.05 -11.85
CA THR A 188 3.93 1.53 -11.81
C THR A 188 4.04 2.93 -11.21
N ILE A 189 3.10 3.82 -11.50
CA ILE A 189 3.05 5.15 -10.88
C ILE A 189 2.70 5.03 -9.40
N ALA A 190 1.70 4.24 -9.04
CA ALA A 190 1.30 4.03 -7.66
C ALA A 190 2.44 3.41 -6.82
N TYR A 191 3.19 2.47 -7.38
CA TYR A 191 4.36 1.89 -6.72
C TYR A 191 5.44 2.93 -6.41
N GLN A 192 5.81 3.76 -7.40
CA GLN A 192 6.78 4.85 -7.20
C GLN A 192 6.32 5.84 -6.11
N LEU A 193 5.03 6.20 -6.11
CA LEU A 193 4.45 7.06 -5.07
C LEU A 193 4.47 6.38 -3.69
N ALA A 194 4.16 5.09 -3.61
CA ALA A 194 4.13 4.33 -2.36
C ALA A 194 5.52 4.15 -1.74
N ILE A 195 6.58 4.06 -2.56
CA ILE A 195 7.96 4.12 -2.06
C ILE A 195 8.26 5.50 -1.45
N LYS A 196 7.84 6.57 -2.13
CA LYS A 196 8.19 7.94 -1.76
C LYS A 196 7.36 8.49 -0.59
N TYR A 197 6.10 8.07 -0.46
CA TYR A 197 5.13 8.62 0.47
C TYR A 197 4.48 7.50 1.31
N PRO A 198 4.90 7.30 2.58
CA PRO A 198 4.35 6.26 3.44
C PRO A 198 2.83 6.38 3.69
N SER A 199 2.29 7.60 3.73
CA SER A 199 0.84 7.84 3.83
C SER A 199 0.09 7.34 2.60
N PHE A 200 0.60 7.62 1.40
CA PHE A 200 0.07 7.08 0.15
C PHE A 200 0.13 5.55 0.16
N ARG A 201 1.26 4.97 0.60
CA ARG A 201 1.44 3.52 0.67
C ARG A 201 0.34 2.83 1.48
N ARG A 202 0.01 3.38 2.67
CA ARG A 202 -1.08 2.82 3.49
C ARG A 202 -2.42 2.87 2.75
N ALA A 203 -2.77 4.01 2.16
CA ALA A 203 -4.03 4.20 1.47
C ALA A 203 -4.18 3.28 0.23
N VAL A 204 -3.13 3.17 -0.59
CA VAL A 204 -3.16 2.29 -1.77
C VAL A 204 -3.15 0.82 -1.38
N CYS A 205 -2.42 0.42 -0.33
CA CYS A 205 -2.44 -0.96 0.17
C CYS A 205 -3.83 -1.33 0.69
N ALA A 206 -4.52 -0.42 1.38
CA ALA A 206 -5.91 -0.65 1.82
C ALA A 206 -6.86 -0.86 0.62
N SER A 207 -6.69 -0.07 -0.44
CA SER A 207 -7.46 -0.21 -1.69
C SER A 207 -7.23 -1.58 -2.36
N ILE A 208 -5.98 -2.07 -2.38
CA ILE A 208 -5.62 -3.39 -2.94
C ILE A 208 -6.11 -4.54 -2.05
N ALA A 209 -6.04 -4.37 -0.73
CA ALA A 209 -6.57 -5.36 0.22
C ALA A 209 -8.08 -5.52 0.06
N TYR A 210 -8.79 -4.41 -0.17
CA TYR A 210 -10.23 -4.41 -0.43
C TYR A 210 -10.60 -5.07 -1.76
N ASP A 211 -9.82 -4.81 -2.82
CA ASP A 211 -10.06 -5.38 -4.15
C ASP A 211 -8.78 -5.98 -4.76
N PRO A 212 -8.46 -7.26 -4.46
CA PRO A 212 -7.26 -7.92 -4.96
C PRO A 212 -7.17 -8.05 -6.48
N PHE A 213 -8.29 -7.94 -7.20
CA PHE A 213 -8.36 -8.09 -8.66
C PHE A 213 -8.32 -6.74 -9.39
N ILE A 214 -8.03 -5.63 -8.69
CA ILE A 214 -8.00 -4.28 -9.26
C ILE A 214 -7.13 -4.17 -10.52
N PHE A 215 -6.01 -4.90 -10.58
CA PHE A 215 -5.08 -4.89 -11.72
C PHE A 215 -5.66 -5.51 -13.00
N GLN A 216 -6.76 -6.26 -12.91
CA GLN A 216 -7.47 -6.83 -14.06
C GLN A 216 -8.67 -5.97 -14.48
N LYS A 217 -9.01 -4.95 -13.70
CA LYS A 217 -10.13 -4.06 -14.01
C LYS A 217 -9.75 -3.04 -15.08
N SER A 218 -10.77 -2.32 -15.55
CA SER A 218 -10.62 -1.25 -16.53
C SER A 218 -9.57 -0.23 -16.08
N ILE A 219 -8.91 0.40 -17.05
CA ILE A 219 -7.91 1.46 -16.84
C ILE A 219 -8.47 2.59 -15.96
N LYS A 220 -9.75 2.94 -16.14
CA LYS A 220 -10.44 3.93 -15.33
C LYS A 220 -10.52 3.49 -13.86
N ALA A 221 -10.92 2.25 -13.61
CA ALA A 221 -10.98 1.72 -12.24
C ALA A 221 -9.59 1.67 -11.60
N GLN A 222 -8.56 1.27 -12.34
CA GLN A 222 -7.18 1.30 -11.84
C GLN A 222 -6.74 2.71 -11.48
N CYS A 223 -7.00 3.71 -12.33
CA CYS A 223 -6.70 5.10 -12.05
C CYS A 223 -7.40 5.59 -10.76
N GLU A 224 -8.69 5.29 -10.63
CA GLU A 224 -9.49 5.71 -9.47
C GLU A 224 -9.01 5.08 -8.16
N GLN A 225 -8.83 3.76 -8.13
CA GLN A 225 -8.49 3.04 -6.88
C GLN A 225 -7.00 3.11 -6.54
N LEU A 226 -6.10 3.17 -7.53
CA LEU A 226 -4.66 3.15 -7.27
C LEU A 226 -4.07 4.55 -7.10
N LEU A 227 -4.69 5.60 -7.66
CA LEU A 227 -4.17 6.97 -7.57
C LEU A 227 -5.16 7.95 -6.94
N ILE A 228 -6.35 8.13 -7.53
CA ILE A 228 -7.24 9.25 -7.15
C ILE A 228 -7.70 9.12 -5.70
N LYS A 229 -8.23 7.95 -5.31
CA LYS A 229 -8.70 7.73 -3.94
C LYS A 229 -7.55 7.80 -2.92
N PRO A 230 -6.42 7.09 -3.11
CA PRO A 230 -5.30 7.19 -2.16
C PRO A 230 -4.75 8.62 -2.01
N LEU A 231 -4.69 9.40 -3.08
CA LEU A 231 -4.28 10.82 -3.00
C LEU A 231 -5.27 11.66 -2.19
N GLY A 232 -6.58 11.46 -2.38
CA GLY A 232 -7.60 12.18 -1.61
C GLY A 232 -7.59 11.85 -0.12
N GLU A 233 -7.24 10.61 0.25
CA GLU A 233 -7.08 10.21 1.66
C GLU A 233 -5.86 10.87 2.32
N MET A 234 -4.78 11.09 1.58
CA MET A 234 -3.62 11.84 2.08
C MET A 234 -3.99 13.29 2.42
N ASP A 235 -4.72 13.96 1.55
CA ASP A 235 -5.12 15.36 1.72
C ASP A 235 -6.04 15.52 2.95
N SER A 236 -6.92 14.56 3.17
CA SER A 236 -7.84 14.55 4.32
C SER A 236 -7.12 14.38 5.66
N THR A 237 -5.97 13.69 5.66
CA THR A 237 -5.16 13.49 6.88
C THR A 237 -4.40 14.76 7.28
N ASN A 238 -4.14 15.67 6.32
CA ASN A 238 -3.43 16.93 6.56
C ASN A 238 -4.32 18.07 7.06
N VAL A 239 -5.65 17.88 7.08
CA VAL A 239 -6.64 18.86 7.58
C VAL A 239 -6.99 18.62 9.06
N MET A 240 -6.54 17.50 9.64
CA MET A 240 -6.81 17.09 11.02
C MET A 240 -5.56 17.13 11.92
N ALA A 241 -4.50 17.85 11.50
CA ALA A 241 -3.25 18.03 12.24
C ALA A 241 -3.00 19.51 12.57
#